data_AF-J3KZE3-F1
#
_entry.id   AF-J3KZE3-F1
#
_cell.length_a   1.000
_cell.length_b   1.000
_cell.length_c   1.000
_cell.angle_alpha   90.00
_cell.angle_beta   90.00
_cell.angle_gamma   90.00
#
_symmetry.space_group_name_H-M   'P 1'
#
loop_
_entity.id
_entity.type
_entity.pdbx_description
1 polymer ?
#
loop_
_entity_poly.entity_id
_entity_poly.type
_entity_poly.pdbx_seq_one_letter_code
_entity_poly.pdbx_strand_id
1 'polypeptide(L)'
;GAGGEDGRRQGSLDVSCQASVEGDLGARGVKIPCGLAEGSAVTVVGVPKAGAAWFRVEMVGGGGEVVVSVNVSLGAAEMVVEQNSWTPREGWGEWERCPPAGDAGRNGSSQPR
;
A
#
# COMPACT_ATOMS: atom_id res chain seq x y z
N GLY A 1 -18.44 50.20 -25.07
CA GLY A 1 -17.91 48.84 -25.24
C GLY A 1 -16.41 48.90 -25.06
N ALA A 2 -15.88 48.11 -24.14
CA ALA A 2 -14.47 47.74 -24.06
C ALA A 2 -14.42 46.52 -23.15
N GLY A 3 -14.52 45.33 -23.77
CA GLY A 3 -14.24 44.06 -23.11
C GLY A 3 -12.73 43.90 -23.02
N GLY A 4 -12.20 43.89 -21.81
CA GLY A 4 -10.87 43.37 -21.52
C GLY A 4 -11.04 41.96 -20.99
N GLU A 5 -10.86 40.96 -21.85
CA GLU A 5 -10.76 39.57 -21.43
C GLU A 5 -9.40 39.39 -20.74
N ASP A 6 -9.43 39.41 -19.40
CA ASP A 6 -8.33 38.98 -18.55
C ASP A 6 -8.15 37.47 -18.75
N GLY A 7 -7.25 37.12 -19.66
CA GLY A 7 -6.77 35.77 -19.89
C GLY A 7 -6.09 35.24 -18.64
N ARG A 8 -6.88 34.77 -17.68
CA ARG A 8 -6.45 33.87 -16.62
C ARG A 8 -5.82 32.67 -17.30
N ARG A 9 -4.49 32.66 -17.35
CA ARG A 9 -3.71 31.43 -17.51
C ARG A 9 -4.06 30.58 -16.30
N GLN A 10 -5.09 29.74 -16.45
CA GLN A 10 -5.27 28.58 -15.61
C GLN A 10 -3.99 27.78 -15.84
N GLY A 11 -3.05 27.86 -14.89
CA GLY A 11 -1.90 26.98 -14.88
C GLY A 11 -2.45 25.57 -14.85
N SER A 12 -2.50 24.94 -16.02
CA SER A 12 -2.56 23.50 -16.13
C SER A 12 -1.41 23.01 -15.26
N LEU A 13 -1.71 22.45 -14.10
CA LEU A 13 -0.73 21.66 -13.38
C LEU A 13 -0.38 20.55 -14.35
N ASP A 14 0.76 20.69 -15.02
CA ASP A 14 1.29 19.72 -15.98
C ASP A 14 1.68 18.48 -15.15
N VAL A 15 0.68 17.66 -14.83
CA VAL A 15 0.87 16.43 -14.07
C VAL A 15 1.50 15.44 -15.04
N SER A 16 2.81 15.31 -14.94
CA SER A 16 3.56 14.29 -15.65
C SER A 16 3.26 12.92 -15.03
N CYS A 17 2.49 12.10 -15.75
CA CYS A 17 2.23 10.71 -15.40
C CYS A 17 3.42 9.85 -15.84
N GLN A 18 4.37 9.62 -14.94
CA GLN A 18 5.51 8.75 -15.22
C GLN A 18 5.09 7.28 -15.14
N ALA A 19 5.62 6.45 -16.04
CA ALA A 19 5.40 5.01 -16.03
C ALA A 19 6.13 4.29 -14.87
N SER A 20 7.15 4.93 -14.28
CA SER A 20 7.92 4.44 -13.16
C SER A 20 8.22 5.58 -12.20
N VAL A 21 8.13 5.32 -10.90
CA VAL A 21 8.48 6.28 -9.84
C VAL A 21 9.47 5.60 -8.91
N GLU A 22 10.56 6.30 -8.63
CA GLU A 22 11.51 5.94 -7.58
C GLU A 22 11.41 6.97 -6.47
N GLY A 23 11.53 6.53 -5.22
CA GLY A 23 11.52 7.44 -4.08
C GLY A 23 11.95 6.77 -2.79
N ASP A 24 12.36 7.61 -1.84
CA ASP A 24 12.81 7.16 -0.52
C ASP A 24 11.61 7.00 0.43
N LEU A 25 11.37 5.77 0.87
CA LEU A 25 10.33 5.44 1.84
C LEU A 25 10.58 6.06 3.23
N GLY A 26 11.84 6.42 3.55
CA GLY A 26 12.21 7.12 4.78
C GLY A 26 11.64 8.55 4.87
N ALA A 27 11.23 9.14 3.74
CA ALA A 27 10.74 10.52 3.65
C ALA A 27 9.20 10.64 3.62
N ARG A 28 8.48 9.77 4.34
CA ARG A 28 6.99 9.68 4.42
C ARG A 28 6.31 8.97 3.23
N GLY A 29 7.04 8.20 2.45
CA GLY A 29 6.52 7.35 1.37
C GLY A 29 6.74 7.92 -0.05
N VAL A 30 6.29 7.17 -1.05
CA VAL A 30 6.42 7.52 -2.48
C VAL A 30 5.06 7.89 -3.04
N LYS A 31 4.97 9.03 -3.74
CA LYS A 31 3.74 9.46 -4.40
C LYS A 31 3.69 8.92 -5.83
N ILE A 32 2.64 8.19 -6.16
CA ILE A 32 2.39 7.70 -7.51
C ILE A 32 1.48 8.71 -8.22
N PRO A 33 1.94 9.41 -9.28
CA PRO A 33 1.10 10.33 -10.03
C PRO A 33 0.08 9.56 -10.86
N CYS A 34 -1.11 10.13 -11.03
CA CYS A 34 -2.16 9.60 -11.91
C CYS A 34 -2.78 8.24 -11.51
N GLY A 35 -2.35 7.66 -10.39
CA GLY A 35 -2.89 6.41 -9.85
C GLY A 35 -2.27 5.16 -10.50
N LEU A 36 -2.88 4.01 -10.21
CA LEU A 36 -2.48 2.72 -10.76
C LEU A 36 -3.57 2.24 -11.72
N ALA A 37 -3.19 1.91 -12.96
CA ALA A 37 -4.08 1.27 -13.92
C ALA A 37 -4.21 -0.23 -13.63
N GLU A 38 -5.26 -0.88 -14.13
CA GLU A 38 -5.38 -2.34 -14.07
C GLU A 38 -4.14 -3.02 -14.69
N GLY A 39 -3.67 -4.09 -14.04
CA GLY A 39 -2.43 -4.79 -14.42
C GLY A 39 -1.14 -4.10 -13.98
N SER A 40 -1.20 -2.95 -13.30
CA SER A 40 -0.01 -2.33 -12.69
C SER A 40 0.51 -3.15 -11.51
N ALA A 41 1.81 -3.04 -11.25
CA ALA A 41 2.45 -3.69 -10.11
C ALA A 41 3.23 -2.68 -9.27
N VAL A 42 3.18 -2.85 -7.95
CA VAL A 42 3.99 -2.11 -6.98
C VAL A 42 4.91 -3.12 -6.29
N THR A 43 6.21 -2.88 -6.35
CA THR A 43 7.21 -3.70 -5.66
C THR A 43 7.93 -2.85 -4.63
N VAL A 44 7.92 -3.29 -3.38
CA VAL A 44 8.61 -2.63 -2.26
C VAL A 44 9.77 -3.52 -1.83
N VAL A 45 10.99 -2.97 -1.86
CA VAL A 45 12.20 -3.65 -1.41
C VAL A 45 12.81 -2.87 -0.26
N GLY A 46 12.98 -3.54 0.89
CA GLY A 46 13.58 -2.94 2.07
C GLY A 46 14.18 -4.00 2.98
N VAL A 47 15.22 -3.63 3.72
CA VAL A 47 15.86 -4.49 4.71
C VAL A 47 15.50 -3.97 6.11
N PRO A 48 14.70 -4.72 6.90
CA PRO A 48 14.42 -4.35 8.28
C PRO A 48 15.72 -4.25 9.09
N LYS A 49 15.80 -3.25 9.97
CA LYS A 49 16.94 -3.11 10.89
C LYS A 49 17.01 -4.33 11.82
N ALA A 50 18.21 -4.71 12.24
CA ALA A 50 18.39 -5.76 13.22
C ALA A 50 17.57 -5.46 14.50
N GLY A 51 16.79 -6.43 14.95
CA GLY A 51 15.89 -6.29 16.10
C GLY A 51 14.56 -5.57 15.83
N ALA A 52 14.26 -5.19 14.58
CA ALA A 52 12.93 -4.68 14.24
C ALA A 52 11.85 -5.72 14.55
N ALA A 53 10.84 -5.33 15.32
CA ALA A 53 9.74 -6.22 15.69
C ALA A 53 8.70 -6.39 14.58
N TRP A 54 8.53 -5.38 13.73
CA TRP A 54 7.57 -5.38 12.63
C TRP A 54 7.93 -4.28 11.61
N PHE A 55 7.31 -4.34 10.43
CA PHE A 55 7.21 -3.23 9.50
C PHE A 55 5.81 -3.21 8.87
N ARG A 56 5.41 -2.05 8.34
CA ARG A 56 4.12 -1.89 7.67
C ARG A 56 4.28 -1.15 6.36
N VAL A 57 3.51 -1.57 5.37
CA VAL A 57 3.36 -0.90 4.09
C VAL A 57 1.89 -0.55 3.91
N GLU A 58 1.59 0.70 3.58
CA GLU A 58 0.23 1.16 3.30
C GLU A 58 0.18 1.81 1.93
N MET A 59 -0.84 1.46 1.13
CA MET A 59 -1.21 2.21 -0.06
C MET A 59 -2.39 3.11 0.28
N VAL A 60 -2.15 4.41 0.26
CA VAL A 60 -3.15 5.42 0.61
C VAL A 60 -3.67 6.06 -0.67
N GLY A 61 -4.98 6.00 -0.86
CA GLY A 61 -5.66 6.62 -1.98
C GLY A 61 -5.76 8.14 -1.82
N GLY A 62 -6.05 8.83 -2.93
CA GLY A 62 -6.08 10.29 -2.95
C GLY A 62 -7.13 10.93 -2.04
N GLY A 63 -8.18 10.18 -1.68
CA GLY A 63 -9.22 10.58 -0.74
C GLY A 63 -8.89 10.28 0.73
N GLY A 64 -7.73 9.69 1.02
CA GLY A 64 -7.29 9.31 2.37
C GLY A 64 -7.71 7.91 2.80
N GLU A 65 -8.39 7.14 1.95
CA GLU A 65 -8.64 5.72 2.14
C GLU A 65 -7.34 4.90 2.14
N VAL A 66 -7.31 3.82 2.91
CA VAL A 66 -6.19 2.85 2.86
C VAL A 66 -6.65 1.68 2.00
N VAL A 67 -6.17 1.65 0.75
CA VAL A 67 -6.52 0.61 -0.23
C VAL A 67 -6.00 -0.75 0.23
N VAL A 68 -4.79 -0.77 0.80
CA VAL A 68 -4.26 -1.92 1.52
C VAL A 68 -3.31 -1.45 2.62
N SER A 69 -3.40 -2.08 3.78
CA SER A 69 -2.42 -2.03 4.86
C SER A 69 -1.88 -3.44 5.04
N VAL A 70 -0.57 -3.60 4.95
CA VAL A 70 0.13 -4.88 5.16
C VAL A 70 1.08 -4.69 6.34
N ASN A 71 0.79 -5.36 7.45
CA ASN A 71 1.59 -5.36 8.66
C ASN A 71 2.33 -6.69 8.79
N VAL A 72 3.66 -6.64 8.78
CA VAL A 72 4.51 -7.83 8.89
C VAL A 72 5.20 -7.84 10.24
N SER A 73 4.81 -8.77 11.10
CA SER A 73 5.46 -9.04 12.38
C SER A 73 6.65 -9.98 12.17
N LEU A 74 7.82 -9.56 12.66
CA LEU A 74 9.10 -10.26 12.52
C LEU A 74 9.45 -11.05 13.80
N GLY A 75 8.44 -11.66 14.42
CA GLY A 75 8.62 -12.40 15.67
C GLY A 75 9.68 -13.50 15.54
N ALA A 76 10.44 -13.73 16.63
CA ALA A 76 11.51 -14.74 16.64
C ALA A 76 10.98 -16.18 16.46
N ALA A 77 9.73 -16.43 16.84
CA ALA A 77 9.09 -17.74 16.72
C ALA A 77 8.40 -17.94 15.37
N GLU A 78 7.76 -16.90 14.83
CA GLU A 78 6.98 -16.97 13.60
C GLU A 78 6.84 -15.58 12.98
N MET A 79 6.99 -15.51 11.64
CA MET A 79 6.63 -14.33 10.86
C MET A 79 5.13 -14.37 10.57
N VAL A 80 4.45 -13.27 10.85
CA VAL A 80 3.00 -13.14 10.62
C VAL A 80 2.75 -11.91 9.76
N VAL A 81 1.96 -12.09 8.71
CA VAL A 81 1.45 -11.01 7.86
C VAL A 81 -0.02 -10.81 8.18
N GLU A 82 -0.40 -9.57 8.47
CA GLU A 82 -1.79 -9.17 8.65
C GLU A 82 -2.13 -8.09 7.62
N GLN A 83 -3.24 -8.26 6.90
CA GLN A 83 -3.67 -7.33 5.86
C GLN A 83 -5.12 -6.90 6.04
N ASN A 84 -5.40 -5.64 5.69
CA ASN A 84 -6.74 -5.06 5.73
C ASN A 84 -6.86 -3.82 4.84
N SER A 85 -8.06 -3.27 4.70
CA SER A 85 -8.35 -1.99 4.06
C SER A 85 -9.15 -1.10 4.99
N TRP A 86 -9.11 0.21 4.75
CA TRP A 86 -9.84 1.20 5.54
C TRP A 86 -10.53 2.23 4.66
N THR A 87 -11.77 2.58 4.99
CA THR A 87 -12.47 3.70 4.39
C THR A 87 -13.03 4.65 5.45
N PRO A 88 -13.23 5.95 5.14
CA PRO A 88 -13.84 6.89 6.09
C PRO A 88 -15.26 6.53 6.54
N ARG A 89 -16.00 5.75 5.74
CA ARG A 89 -17.39 5.37 6.02
C ARG A 89 -17.50 4.11 6.88
N GLU A 90 -16.73 3.09 6.53
CA GLU A 90 -16.85 1.74 7.13
C GLU A 90 -15.78 1.47 8.19
N GLY A 91 -14.73 2.29 8.26
CA GLY A 91 -13.58 2.01 9.12
C GLY A 91 -12.70 0.89 8.57
N TRP A 92 -12.02 0.17 9.47
CA TRP A 92 -11.22 -1.01 9.13
C TRP A 92 -12.14 -2.20 8.87
N GLY A 93 -11.83 -3.01 7.85
CA GLY A 93 -12.49 -4.29 7.63
C GLY A 93 -12.06 -5.37 8.63
N GLU A 94 -12.36 -6.62 8.28
CA GLU A 94 -11.81 -7.80 8.97
C GLU A 94 -10.34 -7.99 8.59
N TRP A 95 -9.48 -8.27 9.56
CA TRP A 95 -8.06 -8.52 9.31
C TRP A 95 -7.83 -9.94 8.81
N GLU A 96 -7.18 -10.06 7.66
CA GLU A 96 -6.71 -11.34 7.14
C GLU A 96 -5.30 -11.61 7.63
N ARG A 97 -5.03 -12.84 8.08
CA ARG A 97 -3.76 -13.24 8.68
C ARG A 97 -3.13 -14.41 7.95
N CYS A 98 -1.84 -14.32 7.67
CA CYS A 98 -1.01 -15.35 7.07
C CYS A 98 0.25 -15.60 7.93
N PRO A 99 0.58 -16.85 8.27
CA PRO A 99 -0.28 -18.02 8.12
C PRO A 99 -1.55 -17.91 8.99
N PRO A 100 -2.65 -18.60 8.61
CA PRO A 100 -3.84 -18.65 9.43
C PRO A 100 -3.52 -19.17 10.83
N ALA A 101 -4.20 -18.62 11.85
CA ALA A 101 -4.03 -19.10 13.21
C ALA A 101 -4.42 -20.59 13.29
N GLY A 102 -3.47 -21.46 13.63
CA GLY A 102 -3.68 -22.91 13.75
C GLY A 102 -3.00 -23.77 12.69
N ASP A 103 -2.34 -23.20 11.67
CA ASP A 103 -1.60 -23.97 10.66
C ASP A 103 -0.14 -24.31 11.07
N ALA A 104 0.30 -23.90 12.27
CA ALA A 104 1.57 -24.33 12.88
C ALA A 104 1.65 -25.84 13.21
N GLY A 105 0.74 -26.67 12.68
CA GLY A 105 0.66 -28.10 12.94
C GLY A 105 -0.05 -28.94 11.87
N ARG A 106 -0.29 -28.44 10.67
CA ARG A 106 -0.81 -29.28 9.57
C ARG A 106 0.36 -29.90 8.80
N ASN A 107 0.99 -30.91 9.40
CA ASN A 107 1.82 -31.85 8.66
C ASN A 107 1.00 -32.37 7.48
N GLY A 108 1.53 -32.16 6.26
CA GLY A 108 0.91 -32.60 5.03
C GLY A 108 0.76 -34.11 5.00
N SER A 109 -0.42 -34.60 5.34
CA SER A 109 -0.84 -35.97 5.04
C SER A 109 -2.33 -36.00 4.77
N SER A 110 -2.69 -35.71 3.53
CA SER A 110 -3.87 -36.26 2.88
C SER A 110 -3.51 -36.57 1.42
N GLN A 111 -2.95 -37.77 1.21
CA GLN A 111 -2.95 -38.41 -0.11
C GLN A 111 -4.41 -38.58 -0.56
N PRO A 112 -4.77 -38.23 -1.80
CA PRO A 112 -6.08 -38.59 -2.33
C PRO A 112 -6.12 -40.10 -2.60
N ARG A 113 -7.26 -40.70 -2.27
CA ARG A 113 -7.66 -42.05 -2.73
C ARG A 113 -8.13 -41.99 -4.17
#